data_AF-A0A7C9AQ57-F1
#
_entry.id   AF-A0A7C9AQ57-F1
#
_cell.length_a   1.000
_cell.length_b   1.000
_cell.length_c   1.000
_cell.angle_alpha   90.00
_cell.angle_beta   90.00
_cell.angle_gamma   90.00
#
_symmetry.space_group_name_H-M   'P 1'
#
loop_
_entity.id
_entity.type
_entity.pdbx_description
1 polymer ?
#
loop_
_entity_poly.entity_id
_entity_poly.type
_entity_poly.pdbx_seq_one_letter_code
_entity_poly.pdbx_strand_id
1 'polypeptide(L)'
;LKRQPPKVKALLAVIAAMAALVALRAVIRNHDNLFVAAEAVHTIGIAVLIYKLAKEKTCAGLSLKSQELTGIFLAARLYCSFIMEYDIHTLLDSATLIFTLWVIYMMRFKLRSTYMEDKDNFAHHYVLIPCAILALIVHPTTSHHFLNRILWAFCVYLEAVSVLPQLRVMQNTKIVEPFTAHYVFALGVARFLSCAH
;
A
#
# COMPACT_ATOMS: atom_id res chain seq x y z
N LEU A 1 5.23 25.87 -20.82
CA LEU A 1 5.74 24.50 -20.57
C LEU A 1 5.99 23.79 -21.90
N LYS A 2 7.25 23.58 -22.30
CA LYS A 2 7.60 22.88 -23.56
C LYS A 2 7.29 21.37 -23.43
N ARG A 3 6.46 20.84 -24.32
CA ARG A 3 6.05 19.43 -24.37
C ARG A 3 7.26 18.58 -24.81
N GLN A 4 7.87 17.83 -23.89
CA GLN A 4 9.00 16.96 -24.23
C GLN A 4 8.57 15.82 -25.17
N PRO A 5 9.40 15.44 -26.15
CA PRO A 5 9.08 14.40 -27.12
C PRO A 5 8.92 13.02 -26.44
N PRO A 6 8.02 12.15 -26.95
CA PRO A 6 7.64 10.89 -26.30
C PRO A 6 8.83 9.94 -26.08
N LYS A 7 9.83 9.99 -26.96
CA LYS A 7 11.07 9.20 -26.84
C LYS A 7 11.91 9.59 -25.62
N VAL A 8 11.93 10.88 -25.27
CA VAL A 8 12.69 11.39 -24.10
C VAL A 8 11.99 10.99 -22.79
N LYS A 9 10.66 10.97 -22.76
CA LYS A 9 9.89 10.46 -21.61
C LYS A 9 10.10 8.96 -21.41
N ALA A 10 10.10 8.19 -22.49
CA ALA A 10 10.37 6.75 -22.42
C ALA A 10 11.81 6.48 -21.93
N LEU A 11 12.79 7.21 -22.44
CA LEU A 11 14.19 7.10 -22.00
C LEU A 11 14.36 7.49 -20.53
N LEU A 12 13.75 8.59 -20.08
CA LEU A 12 13.76 8.99 -18.67
C LEU A 12 13.09 7.96 -17.77
N ALA A 13 11.98 7.35 -18.22
CA ALA A 13 11.30 6.29 -17.48
C ALA A 13 12.18 5.03 -17.36
N VAL A 14 12.86 4.64 -18.43
CA VAL A 14 13.79 3.50 -18.43
C VAL A 14 15.01 3.77 -17.53
N ILE A 15 15.59 4.96 -17.58
CA ILE A 15 16.71 5.35 -16.72
C ILE A 15 16.27 5.40 -15.26
N ALA A 16 15.09 5.94 -14.96
CA ALA A 16 14.54 5.95 -13.62
C ALA A 16 14.25 4.53 -13.11
N ALA A 17 13.73 3.63 -13.95
CA ALA A 17 13.50 2.23 -13.61
C ALA A 17 14.82 1.48 -13.35
N MET A 18 15.84 1.71 -14.18
CA MET A 18 17.18 1.12 -14.01
C MET A 18 17.88 1.64 -12.75
N ALA A 19 17.79 2.94 -12.48
CA ALA A 19 18.33 3.54 -11.26
C ALA A 19 17.59 3.05 -10.02
N ALA A 20 16.26 2.91 -10.09
CA ALA A 20 15.46 2.31 -9.03
C ALA A 20 15.86 0.85 -8.78
N LEU A 21 16.10 0.05 -9.84
CA LEU A 21 16.56 -1.34 -9.74
C LEU A 21 17.96 -1.47 -9.13
N VAL A 22 18.89 -0.58 -9.50
CA VAL A 22 20.26 -0.57 -8.94
C VAL A 22 20.25 -0.11 -7.48
N ALA A 23 19.46 0.90 -7.15
CA ALA A 23 19.24 1.33 -5.77
C ALA A 23 18.57 0.21 -4.95
N LEU A 24 17.58 -0.48 -5.51
CA LEU A 24 16.97 -1.68 -4.93
C LEU A 24 18.05 -2.70 -4.58
N ARG A 25 18.90 -3.05 -5.56
CA ARG A 25 19.95 -4.07 -5.40
C ARG A 25 21.02 -3.69 -4.39
N ALA A 26 21.35 -2.40 -4.27
CA ALA A 26 22.30 -1.89 -3.28
C ALA A 26 21.71 -1.88 -1.86
N VAL A 27 20.41 -1.65 -1.75
CA VAL A 27 19.65 -1.61 -0.49
C VAL A 27 19.34 -3.02 0.04
N ILE A 28 19.13 -4.00 -0.85
CA ILE A 28 18.83 -5.43 -0.58
C ILE A 28 19.93 -6.18 0.22
N ARG A 29 21.13 -5.62 0.43
CA ARG A 29 22.21 -6.33 1.15
C ARG A 29 21.92 -6.56 2.64
N ASN A 30 20.89 -5.92 3.22
CA ASN A 30 20.41 -6.12 4.60
C ASN A 30 18.87 -6.29 4.62
N HIS A 31 18.35 -7.50 4.36
CA HIS A 31 16.91 -7.77 4.28
C HIS A 31 16.12 -7.37 5.55
N ASP A 32 16.65 -7.61 6.75
CA ASP A 32 15.94 -7.36 8.01
C ASP A 32 15.69 -5.87 8.27
N ASN A 33 16.66 -5.02 7.92
CA ASN A 33 16.56 -3.56 8.12
C ASN A 33 15.54 -2.92 7.17
N LEU A 34 15.39 -3.49 5.97
CA LEU A 34 14.42 -3.05 4.97
C LEU A 34 12.99 -3.33 5.40
N PHE A 35 12.76 -4.53 5.94
CA PHE A 35 11.46 -4.93 6.45
C PHE A 35 11.03 -4.04 7.62
N VAL A 36 11.92 -3.86 8.61
CA VAL A 36 11.65 -2.98 9.76
C VAL A 36 11.40 -1.54 9.30
N ALA A 37 12.13 -1.04 8.30
CA ALA A 37 11.90 0.28 7.75
C ALA A 37 10.55 0.39 7.03
N ALA A 38 10.16 -0.59 6.21
CA ALA A 38 8.89 -0.61 5.51
C ALA A 38 7.71 -0.60 6.50
N GLU A 39 7.77 -1.46 7.51
CA GLU A 39 6.76 -1.54 8.57
C GLU A 39 6.72 -0.27 9.44
N ALA A 40 7.87 0.32 9.77
CA ALA A 40 7.92 1.59 10.50
C ALA A 40 7.27 2.73 9.69
N VAL A 41 7.57 2.84 8.40
CA VAL A 41 6.97 3.87 7.55
C VAL A 41 5.47 3.63 7.36
N HIS A 42 5.03 2.37 7.26
CA HIS A 42 3.62 2.03 7.24
C HIS A 42 2.92 2.49 8.52
N THR A 43 3.49 2.16 9.68
CA THR A 43 2.97 2.55 11.00
C THR A 43 2.86 4.07 11.12
N ILE A 44 3.91 4.80 10.72
CA ILE A 44 3.91 6.27 10.69
C ILE A 44 2.80 6.80 9.76
N GLY A 45 2.66 6.21 8.58
CA GLY A 45 1.61 6.60 7.62
C GLY A 45 0.21 6.47 8.21
N ILE A 46 -0.08 5.37 8.89
CA ILE A 46 -1.38 5.19 9.56
C ILE A 46 -1.55 6.16 10.72
N ALA A 47 -0.51 6.40 11.54
CA ALA A 47 -0.58 7.36 12.64
C ALA A 47 -0.89 8.79 12.15
N VAL A 48 -0.27 9.21 11.05
CA VAL A 48 -0.55 10.50 10.39
C VAL A 48 -1.99 10.56 9.88
N LEU A 49 -2.49 9.48 9.27
CA LEU A 49 -3.87 9.40 8.80
C LEU A 49 -4.87 9.50 9.95
N ILE A 50 -4.61 8.79 11.06
CA ILE A 50 -5.41 8.87 12.28
C ILE A 50 -5.43 10.30 12.83
N TYR A 51 -4.27 10.95 12.91
CA TYR A 51 -4.16 12.33 13.37
C TYR A 51 -5.01 13.27 12.51
N LYS A 52 -4.94 13.14 11.17
CA LYS A 52 -5.76 13.92 10.24
C LYS A 52 -7.26 13.74 10.51
N LEU A 53 -7.73 12.48 10.55
CA LEU A 53 -9.15 12.17 10.77
C LEU A 53 -9.62 12.63 12.15
N ALA A 54 -8.77 12.51 13.18
CA ALA A 54 -9.09 12.89 14.54
C ALA A 54 -9.19 14.41 14.71
N LYS A 55 -8.26 15.18 14.12
CA LYS A 55 -8.15 16.63 14.28
C LYS A 55 -9.00 17.42 13.30
N GLU A 56 -8.93 17.08 12.01
CA GLU A 56 -9.61 17.83 10.95
C GLU A 56 -11.06 17.38 10.75
N LYS A 57 -11.44 16.22 11.31
CA LYS A 57 -12.81 15.67 11.21
C LYS A 57 -13.33 15.62 9.78
N THR A 58 -12.44 15.33 8.82
CA THR A 58 -12.76 15.20 7.40
C THR A 58 -11.99 14.05 6.79
N CYS A 59 -12.62 13.32 5.87
CA CYS A 59 -11.96 12.33 5.03
C CYS A 59 -11.94 12.73 3.54
N ALA A 60 -12.12 14.02 3.25
CA ALA A 60 -12.00 14.54 1.89
C ALA A 60 -10.60 14.24 1.29
N GLY A 61 -10.59 13.77 0.04
CA GLY A 61 -9.37 13.40 -0.68
C GLY A 61 -8.75 12.05 -0.27
N LEU A 62 -9.38 11.27 0.61
CA LEU A 62 -8.98 9.92 0.97
C LEU A 62 -9.85 8.87 0.25
N SER A 63 -9.21 7.83 -0.26
CA SER A 63 -9.86 6.67 -0.87
C SER A 63 -10.18 5.63 0.20
N LEU A 64 -11.47 5.36 0.40
CA LEU A 64 -11.93 4.27 1.25
C LEU A 64 -11.49 2.94 0.65
N LYS A 65 -11.53 2.81 -0.68
CA LYS A 65 -11.14 1.60 -1.40
C LYS A 65 -9.69 1.20 -1.11
N SER A 66 -8.78 2.17 -1.06
CA SER A 66 -7.37 1.91 -0.72
C SER A 66 -7.20 1.41 0.72
N GLN A 67 -7.98 1.96 1.67
CA GLN A 67 -7.97 1.49 3.07
C GLN A 67 -8.56 0.08 3.19
N GLU A 68 -9.63 -0.23 2.46
CA GLU A 68 -10.23 -1.56 2.43
C GLU A 68 -9.25 -2.61 1.86
N LEU A 69 -8.57 -2.30 0.75
CA LEU A 69 -7.49 -3.16 0.22
C LEU A 69 -6.35 -3.33 1.22
N THR A 70 -6.04 -2.27 1.97
CA THR A 70 -5.01 -2.31 3.02
C THR A 70 -5.39 -3.26 4.15
N GLY A 71 -6.63 -3.20 4.60
CA GLY A 71 -7.16 -4.15 5.59
C GLY A 71 -7.14 -5.60 5.10
N ILE A 72 -7.46 -5.85 3.82
CA ILE A 72 -7.47 -7.21 3.25
C ILE A 72 -6.06 -7.81 3.26
N PHE A 73 -5.04 -7.10 2.76
CA PHE A 73 -3.70 -7.67 2.75
C PHE A 73 -3.12 -7.81 4.16
N LEU A 74 -3.39 -6.88 5.08
CA LEU A 74 -2.93 -6.96 6.47
C LEU A 74 -3.53 -8.19 7.16
N ALA A 75 -4.81 -8.48 6.93
CA ALA A 75 -5.44 -9.67 7.46
C ALA A 75 -4.81 -10.96 6.88
N ALA A 76 -4.53 -10.98 5.57
CA ALA A 76 -3.86 -12.11 4.93
C ALA A 76 -2.42 -12.29 5.44
N ARG A 77 -1.66 -11.19 5.63
CA ARG A 77 -0.30 -11.24 6.18
C ARG A 77 -0.31 -11.69 7.62
N LEU A 78 -1.20 -11.16 8.46
CA LEU A 78 -1.31 -11.56 9.86
C LEU A 78 -1.59 -13.06 9.99
N TYR A 79 -2.49 -13.61 9.15
CA TYR A 79 -2.71 -15.04 9.09
C TYR A 79 -1.44 -15.82 8.70
N CYS A 80 -0.72 -15.36 7.67
CA CYS A 80 0.54 -15.99 7.26
C CYS A 80 1.58 -15.93 8.40
N SER A 81 1.69 -14.80 9.09
CA SER A 81 2.58 -14.61 10.24
C SER A 81 2.26 -15.62 11.35
N PHE A 82 1.00 -15.72 11.79
CA PHE A 82 0.62 -16.68 12.83
C PHE A 82 0.94 -18.15 12.49
N ILE A 83 0.86 -18.52 11.21
CA ILE A 83 1.06 -19.90 10.75
C ILE A 83 2.53 -20.20 10.41
N MET A 84 3.30 -19.19 9.97
CA MET A 84 4.67 -19.35 9.48
C MET A 84 5.73 -18.85 10.47
N GLU A 85 5.49 -17.74 11.17
CA GLU A 85 6.50 -17.03 11.98
C GLU A 85 5.86 -16.39 13.23
N TYR A 86 6.08 -16.98 14.41
CA TYR A 86 5.53 -16.51 15.67
C TYR A 86 6.41 -15.41 16.31
N ASP A 87 6.64 -14.32 15.59
CA ASP A 87 7.56 -13.25 15.99
C ASP A 87 6.87 -11.91 16.32
N ILE A 88 7.64 -10.94 16.82
CA ILE A 88 7.26 -9.55 17.14
C ILE A 88 6.57 -8.84 15.96
N HIS A 89 6.81 -9.32 14.75
CA HIS A 89 6.14 -8.90 13.51
C HIS A 89 4.62 -9.13 13.55
N THR A 90 4.17 -10.23 14.15
CA THR A 90 2.74 -10.53 14.32
C THR A 90 2.04 -9.46 15.18
N LEU A 91 2.74 -8.94 16.20
CA LEU A 91 2.21 -7.89 17.07
C LEU A 91 2.08 -6.57 16.30
N LEU A 92 3.06 -6.24 15.46
CA LEU A 92 3.07 -5.02 14.66
C LEU A 92 1.98 -5.07 13.57
N ASP A 93 1.88 -6.17 12.82
CA ASP A 93 0.80 -6.39 11.84
C ASP A 93 -0.58 -6.31 12.50
N SER A 94 -0.74 -6.89 13.70
CA SER A 94 -1.99 -6.81 14.46
C SER A 94 -2.35 -5.37 14.82
N ALA A 95 -1.39 -4.59 15.34
CA ALA A 95 -1.61 -3.19 15.69
C ALA A 95 -1.98 -2.35 14.45
N THR A 96 -1.24 -2.54 13.36
CA THR A 96 -1.47 -1.88 12.07
C THR A 96 -2.84 -2.21 11.50
N LEU A 97 -3.28 -3.47 11.60
CA LEU A 97 -4.63 -3.89 11.19
C LEU A 97 -5.72 -3.23 12.04
N ILE A 98 -5.58 -3.19 13.37
CA ILE A 98 -6.55 -2.53 14.26
C ILE A 98 -6.72 -1.06 13.91
N PHE A 99 -5.60 -0.35 13.71
CA PHE A 99 -5.63 1.05 13.33
C PHE A 99 -6.25 1.27 11.94
N THR A 100 -5.96 0.40 10.97
CA THR A 100 -6.58 0.45 9.65
C THR A 100 -8.10 0.23 9.73
N LEU A 101 -8.56 -0.74 10.53
CA LEU A 101 -9.99 -0.97 10.76
C LEU A 101 -10.67 0.24 11.42
N TRP A 102 -10.00 0.90 12.36
CA TRP A 102 -10.49 2.14 12.95
C TRP A 102 -10.63 3.26 11.92
N VAL A 103 -9.65 3.43 11.02
CA VAL A 103 -9.72 4.39 9.91
C VAL A 103 -10.91 4.08 8.99
N ILE A 104 -11.09 2.82 8.58
CA ILE A 104 -12.22 2.38 7.76
C ILE A 104 -13.54 2.68 8.46
N TYR A 105 -13.65 2.37 9.75
CA TYR A 105 -14.84 2.67 10.55
C TYR A 105 -15.13 4.17 10.60
N MET A 106 -14.11 4.99 10.85
CA MET A 106 -14.23 6.45 10.86
C MET A 106 -14.73 6.98 9.52
N MET A 107 -14.18 6.50 8.40
CA MET A 107 -14.59 6.93 7.06
C MET A 107 -15.99 6.46 6.68
N ARG A 108 -16.36 5.20 7.00
CA ARG A 108 -17.68 4.64 6.64
C ARG A 108 -18.84 5.19 7.47
N PHE A 109 -18.61 5.47 8.75
CA PHE A 109 -19.70 5.81 9.67
C PHE A 109 -19.63 7.25 10.17
N LYS A 110 -18.49 7.69 10.71
CA LYS A 110 -18.38 9.00 11.39
C LYS A 110 -18.19 10.17 10.43
N LEU A 111 -17.40 9.97 9.37
CA LEU A 111 -16.97 11.00 8.42
C LEU A 111 -17.57 10.82 7.03
N ARG A 112 -18.60 9.97 6.91
CA ARG A 112 -19.25 9.63 5.64
C ARG A 112 -19.71 10.86 4.84
N SER A 113 -20.15 11.92 5.51
CA SER A 113 -20.59 13.16 4.86
C SER A 113 -19.48 13.88 4.09
N THR A 114 -18.22 13.70 4.49
CA THR A 114 -17.05 14.33 3.84
C THR A 114 -16.38 13.41 2.81
N TYR A 115 -16.86 12.17 2.68
CA TYR A 115 -16.32 11.18 1.75
C TYR A 115 -16.79 11.45 0.32
N MET A 116 -15.84 11.53 -0.61
CA MET A 116 -16.09 11.86 -2.03
C MET A 116 -16.30 10.58 -2.86
N GLU A 117 -17.47 9.95 -2.70
CA GLU A 117 -17.80 8.68 -3.37
C GLU A 117 -17.74 8.78 -4.91
N ASP A 118 -18.08 9.94 -5.48
CA ASP A 118 -18.03 10.21 -6.92
C ASP A 118 -16.59 10.20 -7.48
N LYS A 119 -15.59 10.48 -6.64
CA LYS A 119 -14.17 10.49 -7.02
C LYS A 119 -13.49 9.14 -6.81
N ASP A 120 -13.96 8.33 -5.87
CA ASP A 120 -13.41 7.02 -5.51
C ASP A 120 -14.06 5.88 -6.32
N ASN A 121 -14.02 6.03 -7.65
CA ASN A 121 -14.66 5.11 -8.60
C ASN A 121 -13.80 3.88 -8.96
N PHE A 122 -12.72 3.63 -8.22
CA PHE A 122 -11.84 2.49 -8.46
C PHE A 122 -12.41 1.23 -7.83
N ALA A 123 -12.75 0.24 -8.64
CA ALA A 123 -13.35 -0.99 -8.13
C ALA A 123 -12.29 -1.98 -7.63
N HIS A 124 -12.53 -2.60 -6.46
CA HIS A 124 -11.58 -3.51 -5.82
C HIS A 124 -11.15 -4.70 -6.69
N HIS A 125 -12.06 -5.20 -7.52
CA HIS A 125 -11.81 -6.38 -8.37
C HIS A 125 -10.70 -6.15 -9.39
N TYR A 126 -10.48 -4.91 -9.84
CA TYR A 126 -9.36 -4.57 -10.73
C TYR A 126 -7.99 -4.77 -10.08
N VAL A 127 -7.93 -4.85 -8.74
CA VAL A 127 -6.70 -5.12 -7.99
C VAL A 127 -6.70 -6.55 -7.46
N LEU A 128 -7.79 -6.99 -6.83
CA LEU A 128 -7.86 -8.31 -6.20
C LEU A 128 -7.69 -9.45 -7.20
N ILE A 129 -8.32 -9.38 -8.39
CA ILE A 129 -8.28 -10.47 -9.37
C ILE A 129 -6.87 -10.63 -9.95
N PRO A 130 -6.19 -9.57 -10.46
CA PRO A 130 -4.82 -9.70 -10.94
C PRO A 130 -3.84 -10.18 -9.87
N CYS A 131 -3.97 -9.71 -8.62
CA CYS A 131 -3.12 -10.17 -7.52
C CYS A 131 -3.33 -11.66 -7.22
N ALA A 132 -4.58 -12.14 -7.22
CA ALA A 132 -4.88 -13.55 -7.01
C ALA A 132 -4.35 -14.44 -8.14
N ILE A 133 -4.55 -14.03 -9.41
CA ILE A 133 -4.03 -14.75 -10.57
C ILE A 133 -2.50 -14.79 -10.53
N LEU A 134 -1.85 -13.66 -10.25
CA LEU A 134 -0.39 -13.59 -10.17
C LEU A 134 0.14 -14.46 -9.04
N ALA A 135 -0.51 -14.49 -7.88
CA ALA A 135 -0.14 -15.35 -6.75
C ALA A 135 -0.27 -16.85 -7.06
N LEU A 136 -1.20 -17.25 -7.93
CA LEU A 136 -1.30 -18.64 -8.38
C LEU A 136 -0.16 -19.03 -9.32
N ILE A 137 0.24 -18.12 -10.22
CA ILE A 137 1.27 -18.37 -11.23
C ILE A 137 2.68 -18.22 -10.63
N VAL A 138 2.88 -17.19 -9.81
CA VAL A 138 4.16 -16.79 -9.23
C VAL A 138 4.01 -16.79 -7.71
N HIS A 139 4.56 -17.81 -7.07
CA HIS A 139 4.62 -17.94 -5.61
C HIS A 139 5.93 -18.62 -5.22
N PRO A 140 6.56 -18.24 -4.10
CA PRO A 140 7.87 -18.75 -3.70
C PRO A 140 7.81 -20.26 -3.44
N THR A 141 8.83 -21.02 -3.84
CA THR A 141 8.97 -22.46 -3.54
C THR A 141 9.61 -22.67 -2.16
N THR A 142 8.78 -22.63 -1.13
CA THR A 142 9.17 -22.87 0.28
C THR A 142 8.56 -24.18 0.79
N SER A 143 9.04 -24.69 1.94
CA SER A 143 8.56 -25.95 2.56
C SER A 143 7.13 -25.87 3.16
N HIS A 144 6.49 -24.70 3.16
CA HIS A 144 5.15 -24.52 3.71
C HIS A 144 4.06 -25.08 2.79
N HIS A 145 2.86 -25.32 3.36
CA HIS A 145 1.69 -25.75 2.60
C HIS A 145 1.42 -24.83 1.40
N PHE A 146 1.02 -25.45 0.29
CA PHE A 146 0.75 -24.77 -0.99
C PHE A 146 -0.18 -23.55 -0.85
N LEU A 147 -1.24 -23.66 -0.06
CA LEU A 147 -2.18 -22.56 0.19
C LEU A 147 -1.52 -21.38 0.91
N ASN A 148 -0.66 -21.62 1.90
CA ASN A 148 0.03 -20.56 2.64
C ASN A 148 1.01 -19.81 1.73
N ARG A 149 1.68 -20.53 0.82
CA ARG A 149 2.60 -19.94 -0.17
C ARG A 149 1.86 -19.00 -1.13
N ILE A 150 0.69 -19.40 -1.61
CA ILE A 150 -0.15 -18.55 -2.47
C ILE A 150 -0.68 -17.36 -1.69
N LEU A 151 -1.17 -17.57 -0.47
CA LEU A 151 -1.73 -16.50 0.35
C LEU A 151 -0.68 -15.44 0.73
N TRP A 152 0.55 -15.88 1.02
CA TRP A 152 1.69 -15.00 1.23
C TRP A 152 2.04 -14.20 -0.05
N ALA A 153 2.13 -14.86 -1.21
CA ALA A 153 2.36 -14.15 -2.47
C ALA A 153 1.24 -13.15 -2.78
N PHE A 154 -0.01 -13.53 -2.52
CA PHE A 154 -1.17 -12.66 -2.66
C PHE A 154 -1.09 -11.43 -1.76
N CYS A 155 -0.71 -11.57 -0.49
CA CYS A 155 -0.64 -10.42 0.42
C CYS A 155 0.46 -9.43 0.01
N VAL A 156 1.62 -9.94 -0.43
CA VAL A 156 2.73 -9.11 -0.96
C VAL A 156 2.32 -8.37 -2.23
N TYR A 157 1.68 -9.06 -3.18
CA TYR A 157 1.22 -8.41 -4.41
C TYR A 157 0.13 -7.39 -4.13
N LEU A 158 -0.82 -7.70 -3.25
CA LEU A 158 -1.90 -6.79 -2.90
C LEU A 158 -1.38 -5.56 -2.16
N GLU A 159 -0.41 -5.73 -1.27
CA GLU A 159 0.27 -4.62 -0.58
C GLU A 159 0.85 -3.61 -1.57
N ALA A 160 1.56 -4.10 -2.58
CA ALA A 160 2.23 -3.29 -3.60
C ALA A 160 1.26 -2.35 -4.35
N VAL A 161 0.05 -2.85 -4.68
CA VAL A 161 -0.90 -2.13 -5.53
C VAL A 161 -2.09 -1.53 -4.77
N SER A 162 -2.19 -1.77 -3.46
CA SER A 162 -3.28 -1.26 -2.61
C SER A 162 -3.43 0.28 -2.61
N VAL A 163 -2.38 1.01 -2.98
CA VAL A 163 -2.37 2.48 -3.07
C VAL A 163 -3.01 3.04 -4.35
N LEU A 164 -3.25 2.21 -5.38
CA LEU A 164 -3.77 2.66 -6.67
C LEU A 164 -5.09 3.45 -6.59
N PRO A 165 -6.11 3.03 -5.80
CA PRO A 165 -7.34 3.80 -5.64
C PRO A 165 -7.09 5.21 -5.08
N GLN A 166 -6.16 5.34 -4.12
CA GLN A 166 -5.78 6.63 -3.53
C GLN A 166 -5.16 7.56 -4.57
N LEU A 167 -4.24 7.04 -5.40
CA LEU A 167 -3.65 7.82 -6.50
C LEU A 167 -4.70 8.28 -7.51
N ARG A 168 -5.70 7.43 -7.80
CA ARG A 168 -6.82 7.77 -8.69
C ARG A 168 -7.68 8.89 -8.10
N VAL A 169 -8.01 8.83 -6.81
CA VAL A 169 -8.75 9.91 -6.12
C VAL A 169 -7.97 11.22 -6.19
N MET A 170 -6.65 11.21 -5.98
CA MET A 170 -5.83 12.41 -6.09
C MET A 170 -5.81 13.00 -7.50
N GLN A 171 -5.77 12.15 -8.54
CA GLN A 171 -5.87 12.60 -9.94
C GLN A 171 -7.24 13.19 -10.26
N ASN A 172 -8.31 12.61 -9.71
CA ASN A 172 -9.68 13.07 -9.92
C ASN A 172 -10.00 14.34 -9.12
N THR A 173 -9.31 14.57 -8.01
CA THR A 173 -9.48 15.73 -7.14
C THR A 173 -8.54 16.83 -7.59
N LYS A 174 -9.04 17.79 -8.38
CA LYS A 174 -8.25 18.87 -9.01
C LYS A 174 -7.46 19.76 -8.02
N ILE A 175 -7.81 19.72 -6.72
CA ILE A 175 -7.11 20.42 -5.65
C ILE A 175 -6.73 19.36 -4.61
N VAL A 176 -5.47 18.94 -4.60
CA VAL A 176 -4.94 18.06 -3.56
C VAL A 176 -4.29 18.92 -2.50
N GLU A 177 -4.72 18.77 -1.25
CA GLU A 177 -4.05 19.41 -0.11
C GLU A 177 -2.58 18.97 -0.07
N PRO A 178 -1.61 19.90 0.07
CA PRO A 178 -0.19 19.58 0.09
C PRO A 178 0.18 18.47 1.09
N PHE A 179 -0.47 18.49 2.25
CA PHE A 179 -0.31 17.48 3.30
C PHE A 179 -0.69 16.07 2.81
N THR A 180 -1.85 15.92 2.16
CA THR A 180 -2.31 14.65 1.59
C THR A 180 -1.36 14.16 0.49
N ALA A 181 -0.82 15.07 -0.32
CA ALA A 181 0.16 14.71 -1.35
C ALA A 181 1.48 14.17 -0.77
N HIS A 182 2.01 14.82 0.27
CA HIS A 182 3.26 14.38 0.92
C HIS A 182 3.06 13.04 1.64
N TYR A 183 1.91 12.88 2.31
CA TYR A 183 1.51 11.63 2.95
C TYR A 183 1.43 10.47 1.95
N VAL A 184 0.68 10.62 0.85
CA VAL A 184 0.52 9.54 -0.14
C VAL A 184 1.83 9.24 -0.86
N PHE A 185 2.67 10.25 -1.10
CA PHE A 185 4.00 10.04 -1.66
C PHE A 185 4.89 9.22 -0.72
N ALA A 186 4.96 9.60 0.57
CA ALA A 186 5.73 8.85 1.56
C ALA A 186 5.23 7.41 1.72
N LEU A 187 3.90 7.22 1.74
CA LEU A 187 3.29 5.89 1.79
C LEU A 187 3.62 5.08 0.52
N GLY A 188 3.58 5.69 -0.66
CA GLY A 188 3.95 5.04 -1.91
C GLY A 188 5.42 4.57 -1.93
N VAL A 189 6.33 5.41 -1.44
CA VAL A 189 7.76 5.04 -1.29
C VAL A 189 7.92 3.87 -0.32
N ALA A 190 7.20 3.89 0.81
CA ALA A 190 7.22 2.80 1.79
C ALA A 190 6.84 1.45 1.17
N ARG A 191 5.73 1.42 0.41
CA ARG A 191 5.22 0.20 -0.21
C ARG A 191 6.12 -0.29 -1.35
N PHE A 192 6.72 0.63 -2.11
CA PHE A 192 7.73 0.26 -3.10
C PHE A 192 8.96 -0.39 -2.46
N LEU A 193 9.42 0.14 -1.32
CA LEU A 193 10.52 -0.47 -0.56
C LEU A 193 10.12 -1.82 0.05
N SER A 194 8.86 -2.00 0.48
CA SER A 194 8.33 -3.29 0.94
C SER A 194 8.39 -4.36 -0.17
N CYS A 195 8.15 -3.98 -1.43
CA CYS A 195 8.26 -4.90 -2.58
C CYS A 195 9.70 -5.31 -2.92
N ALA A 196 10.70 -4.60 -2.40
CA ALA A 196 12.11 -4.91 -2.59
C ALA A 196 12.62 -6.03 -1.69
N HIS A 197 11.84 -6.36 -0.66
CA HIS A 197 12.09 -7.44 0.29
C HIS A 197 11.76 -8.79 -0.35
#